data_AF-A0A357PQP4-F1
#
_entry.id   AF-A0A357PQP4-F1
#
_cell.length_a   1.000
_cell.length_b   1.000
_cell.length_c   1.000
_cell.angle_alpha   90.00
_cell.angle_beta   90.00
_cell.angle_gamma   90.00
#
_symmetry.space_group_name_H-M   'P 1'
#
loop_
_entity.id
_entity.type
_entity.pdbx_description
1 polymer ?
#
loop_
_entity_poly.entity_id
_entity_poly.type
_entity_poly.pdbx_seq_one_letter_code
_entity_poly.pdbx_strand_id
1 'polypeptide(L)'
;MKKLLALLLATAPASALANPACPVCTIAIGASLEIARHMGVPDSVVGLWAGALLALLGYWAIKFCDKRGWNWRGRNPMLIVLSVAMIGFVYLGRVKYNPQMICGTFVMDPVLFGTICGAILFILVEKLYDFM
;
A
#
# COMPACT_ATOMS: atom_id res chain seq x y z
N MET A 1 -30.54 3.26 -17.50
CA MET A 1 -29.87 4.53 -17.16
C MET A 1 -30.13 4.99 -15.73
N LYS A 2 -31.37 5.21 -15.28
CA LYS A 2 -31.67 5.64 -13.88
C LYS A 2 -31.10 4.73 -12.78
N LYS A 3 -31.10 3.40 -12.97
CA LYS A 3 -30.51 2.45 -11.99
C LYS A 3 -28.98 2.48 -11.93
N LEU A 4 -28.32 2.81 -13.04
CA LEU A 4 -26.87 2.99 -13.10
C LEU A 4 -26.46 4.29 -12.40
N LEU A 5 -27.23 5.35 -12.60
CA LEU A 5 -27.02 6.65 -11.95
C LEU A 5 -27.25 6.57 -10.44
N ALA A 6 -28.26 5.83 -9.99
CA ALA A 6 -28.53 5.58 -8.58
C ALA A 6 -27.43 4.74 -7.92
N LEU A 7 -26.86 3.77 -8.63
CA LEU A 7 -25.71 2.99 -8.15
C LEU A 7 -24.45 3.86 -8.02
N LEU A 8 -24.20 4.74 -8.99
CA LEU A 8 -23.10 5.71 -8.98
C LEU A 8 -23.23 6.75 -7.86
N LEU A 9 -24.45 7.22 -7.56
CA LEU A 9 -24.72 8.11 -6.43
C LEU A 9 -24.65 7.38 -5.08
N ALA A 10 -24.99 6.09 -5.02
CA ALA A 10 -24.87 5.30 -3.79
C ALA A 10 -23.41 4.97 -3.44
N THR A 11 -22.52 4.95 -4.44
CA THR A 11 -21.06 4.87 -4.24
C THR A 11 -20.38 6.22 -4.08
N ALA A 12 -21.14 7.33 -4.05
CA ALA A 12 -20.57 8.63 -3.75
C ALA A 12 -19.93 8.55 -2.36
N PRO A 13 -18.63 8.88 -2.23
CA PRO A 13 -17.95 8.78 -0.95
C PRO A 13 -18.62 9.75 0.02
N ALA A 14 -19.43 9.22 0.93
CA ALA A 14 -19.75 9.93 2.14
C ALA A 14 -18.41 10.23 2.82
N SER A 15 -18.25 11.43 3.37
CA SER A 15 -17.08 11.89 4.10
C SER A 15 -16.93 11.08 5.40
N ALA A 16 -16.63 9.80 5.28
CA ALA A 16 -16.16 8.98 6.36
C ALA A 16 -14.79 9.54 6.73
N LEU A 17 -14.60 9.94 7.98
CA LEU A 17 -13.35 10.41 8.55
C LEU A 17 -12.30 9.27 8.52
N ALA A 18 -11.80 8.97 7.33
CA ALA A 18 -10.89 7.87 7.07
C ALA A 18 -9.48 8.38 7.34
N ASN A 19 -9.05 8.23 8.59
CA ASN A 19 -7.65 8.48 8.93
C ASN A 19 -6.78 7.42 8.24
N PRO A 20 -5.76 7.82 7.45
CA PRO A 20 -4.92 6.89 6.68
C PRO A 20 -4.31 5.80 7.56
N ALA A 21 -3.90 6.15 8.78
CA ALA A 21 -3.46 5.21 9.82
C ALA A 21 -4.63 4.51 10.55
N CYS A 22 -5.54 3.85 9.82
CA CYS A 22 -6.68 3.11 10.36
C CYS A 22 -6.23 1.71 10.88
N PRO A 23 -6.32 1.41 12.19
CA PRO A 23 -5.85 0.14 12.75
C PRO A 23 -6.57 -1.09 12.18
N VAL A 24 -7.88 -0.98 12.00
CA VAL A 24 -8.71 -2.05 11.41
C VAL A 24 -8.22 -2.38 10.00
N CYS A 25 -7.85 -1.36 9.23
CA CYS A 25 -7.37 -1.47 7.87
C CYS A 25 -5.99 -2.14 7.82
N THR A 26 -5.09 -1.80 8.75
CA THR A 26 -3.78 -2.47 8.89
C THR A 26 -3.95 -3.96 9.21
N ILE A 27 -4.83 -4.30 10.16
CA ILE A 27 -5.07 -5.70 10.56
C ILE A 27 -5.70 -6.48 9.39
N ALA A 28 -6.66 -5.89 8.69
CA ALA A 28 -7.31 -6.51 7.55
C ALA A 28 -6.33 -6.83 6.42
N ILE A 29 -5.45 -5.88 6.06
CA ILE A 29 -4.42 -6.10 5.03
C ILE A 29 -3.35 -7.10 5.51
N GLY A 30 -2.95 -7.01 6.78
CA GLY A 30 -1.98 -7.95 7.36
C GLY A 30 -2.48 -9.40 7.34
N ALA A 31 -3.75 -9.61 7.75
CA ALA A 31 -4.37 -10.93 7.71
C ALA A 31 -4.59 -11.44 6.28
N SER A 32 -5.00 -10.56 5.35
CA SER A 32 -5.27 -10.96 3.96
C SER A 32 -4.01 -11.44 3.24
N LEU A 33 -2.83 -10.92 3.58
CA LEU A 33 -1.56 -11.36 3.00
C LEU A 33 -1.24 -12.83 3.30
N GLU A 34 -1.42 -13.27 4.55
CA GLU A 34 -1.15 -14.65 4.95
C GLU A 34 -2.17 -15.60 4.32
N ILE A 35 -3.45 -15.22 4.34
CA ILE A 35 -4.53 -15.99 3.72
C ILE A 35 -4.33 -16.09 2.20
N ALA A 36 -3.96 -15.01 1.51
CA ALA A 36 -3.72 -15.00 0.07
C ALA A 36 -2.57 -15.93 -0.33
N ARG A 37 -1.50 -16.01 0.49
CA ARG A 37 -0.41 -16.98 0.29
C ARG A 37 -0.88 -18.42 0.46
N HIS A 38 -1.73 -18.71 1.45
CA HIS A 38 -2.30 -20.05 1.62
C HIS A 38 -3.25 -20.47 0.50
N MET A 39 -3.97 -19.52 -0.10
CA MET A 39 -4.88 -19.76 -1.23
C MET A 39 -4.18 -19.86 -2.60
N GLY A 40 -2.86 -19.66 -2.67
CA GLY A 40 -2.11 -19.73 -3.93
C GLY A 40 -2.37 -18.56 -4.89
N VAL A 41 -2.72 -17.39 -4.35
CA VAL A 41 -2.89 -16.16 -5.14
C VAL A 41 -1.56 -15.78 -5.81
N PRO A 42 -1.57 -15.24 -7.05
CA PRO A 42 -0.35 -14.83 -7.74
C PRO A 42 0.51 -13.86 -6.91
N ASP A 43 1.82 -14.07 -6.93
CA ASP A 43 2.82 -13.30 -6.17
C ASP A 43 2.77 -11.79 -6.45
N SER A 44 2.35 -11.38 -7.65
CA SER A 44 2.17 -9.97 -8.01
C SER A 44 1.06 -9.28 -7.22
N VAL A 45 -0.04 -9.98 -6.95
CA VAL A 45 -1.16 -9.46 -6.17
C VAL A 45 -0.78 -9.40 -4.70
N VAL A 46 -0.11 -10.44 -4.18
CA VAL A 46 0.41 -10.45 -2.81
C VAL A 46 1.41 -9.30 -2.62
N GLY A 47 2.28 -9.07 -3.60
CA GLY A 47 3.18 -7.91 -3.64
C GLY A 47 2.44 -6.58 -3.58
N LEU A 48 1.36 -6.42 -4.34
CA LEU A 48 0.54 -5.20 -4.33
C LEU A 48 -0.04 -4.88 -2.95
N TRP A 49 -0.58 -5.88 -2.26
CA TRP A 49 -1.06 -5.71 -0.89
C TRP A 49 0.06 -5.43 0.10
N ALA A 50 1.23 -6.06 -0.07
CA ALA A 50 2.39 -5.81 0.77
C ALA A 50 2.91 -4.38 0.60
N GLY A 51 2.91 -3.86 -0.63
CA GLY A 51 3.25 -2.46 -0.93
C GLY A 51 2.31 -1.46 -0.25
N ALA A 52 1.01 -1.71 -0.32
CA ALA A 52 0.01 -0.89 0.36
C ALA A 52 0.20 -0.92 1.89
N LEU A 53 0.51 -2.09 2.47
CA LEU A 53 0.80 -2.22 3.90
C LEU A 53 2.08 -1.45 4.31
N LEU A 54 3.13 -1.48 3.51
CA LEU A 54 4.37 -0.74 3.78
C LEU A 54 4.16 0.78 3.70
N ALA A 55 3.36 1.26 2.74
CA ALA A 55 2.98 2.67 2.67
C ALA A 55 2.15 3.08 3.91
N LEU A 56 1.15 2.27 4.28
CA LEU A 56 0.32 2.46 5.48
C LEU A 56 1.15 2.53 6.77
N LEU A 57 2.16 1.68 6.93
CA LEU A 57 3.09 1.72 8.05
C LEU A 57 3.91 3.03 8.07
N GLY A 58 4.30 3.55 6.91
CA GLY A 58 4.96 4.85 6.80
C GLY A 58 4.08 6.00 7.29
N TYR A 59 2.79 5.99 6.95
CA TYR A 59 1.82 6.97 7.48
C TYR A 59 1.60 6.83 8.99
N TRP A 60 1.60 5.60 9.51
CA TRP A 60 1.61 5.34 10.95
C TRP A 60 2.84 5.93 11.63
N ALA A 61 4.01 5.78 11.02
CA ALA A 61 5.27 6.35 11.53
C ALA A 61 5.24 7.89 11.53
N ILE A 62 4.67 8.52 10.48
CA ILE A 62 4.46 9.98 10.44
C ILE A 62 3.58 10.41 11.62
N LYS A 63 2.43 9.77 11.82
CA LYS A 63 1.50 10.09 12.92
C LYS A 63 2.14 9.87 14.30
N PHE A 64 3.00 8.86 14.44
CA PHE A 64 3.77 8.64 15.66
C PHE A 64 4.79 9.76 15.92
N CYS A 65 5.52 10.19 14.89
CA CYS A 65 6.43 11.34 14.98
C CYS A 65 5.69 12.63 15.33
N ASP A 66 4.49 12.84 14.78
CA ASP A 66 3.64 13.99 15.10
C ASP A 66 3.21 13.99 16.57
N LYS A 67 2.79 12.84 17.12
CA LYS A 67 2.46 12.73 18.55
C LYS A 67 3.65 13.04 19.48
N ARG A 68 4.88 12.79 19.03
CA ARG A 68 6.10 13.14 19.78
C ARG A 68 6.60 14.58 19.55
N GLY A 69 5.98 15.34 18.66
CA GLY A 69 6.43 16.69 18.31
C GLY A 69 7.74 16.73 17.50
N TRP A 70 8.14 15.61 16.89
CA TRP A 70 9.39 15.52 16.14
C TRP A 70 9.17 16.06 14.72
N ASN A 71 9.45 17.35 14.49
CA ASN A 71 9.22 18.00 13.20
C ASN A 71 10.52 18.45 12.53
N TRP A 72 11.00 17.70 11.54
CA TRP A 72 12.19 18.01 10.73
C TRP A 72 11.82 18.19 9.25
N ARG A 73 12.58 19.02 8.53
CA ARG A 73 12.32 19.35 7.12
C ARG A 73 12.55 18.12 6.23
N GLY A 74 11.51 17.65 5.53
CA GLY A 74 11.57 16.45 4.68
C GLY A 74 11.22 15.12 5.36
N ARG A 75 10.77 15.14 6.62
CA ARG A 75 10.42 13.93 7.40
C ARG A 75 9.41 13.01 6.71
N ASN A 76 8.30 13.55 6.20
CA ASN A 76 7.20 12.75 5.65
C ASN A 76 7.62 11.90 4.44
N PRO A 77 8.21 12.46 3.35
CA PRO A 77 8.65 11.65 2.22
C PRO A 77 9.78 10.68 2.62
N MET A 78 10.66 11.07 3.55
CA MET A 78 11.72 10.18 4.04
C MET A 78 11.16 8.95 4.77
N LEU A 79 10.15 9.12 5.62
CA LEU A 79 9.52 8.02 6.36
C LEU A 79 8.79 7.04 5.44
N ILE A 80 8.11 7.54 4.41
CA ILE A 80 7.42 6.70 3.41
C ILE A 80 8.44 5.93 2.55
N VAL A 81 9.51 6.59 2.10
CA VAL A 81 10.57 5.91 1.33
C VAL A 81 11.25 4.85 2.20
N LEU A 82 11.53 5.17 3.46
CA LEU A 82 12.14 4.23 4.39
C LEU A 82 11.22 3.03 4.68
N SER A 83 9.90 3.24 4.80
CA SER A 83 8.95 2.15 5.03
C SER A 83 8.85 1.23 3.81
N VAL A 84 8.76 1.77 2.60
CA VAL A 84 8.73 0.98 1.37
C VAL A 84 10.06 0.26 1.14
N ALA A 85 11.20 0.90 1.46
CA ALA A 85 12.53 0.30 1.35
C ALA A 85 12.71 -0.95 2.23
N MET A 86 11.87 -1.16 3.25
CA MET A 86 11.92 -2.38 4.06
C MET A 86 11.65 -3.66 3.25
N ILE A 87 11.02 -3.56 2.08
CA ILE A 87 10.87 -4.72 1.18
C ILE A 87 12.22 -5.31 0.77
N GLY A 88 13.28 -4.50 0.68
CA GLY A 88 14.63 -4.96 0.36
C GLY A 88 15.17 -5.98 1.37
N PHE A 89 14.79 -5.86 2.65
CA PHE A 89 15.19 -6.83 3.67
C PHE A 89 14.50 -8.19 3.51
N VAL A 90 13.32 -8.24 2.88
CA VAL A 90 12.61 -9.50 2.62
C VAL A 90 13.36 -10.35 1.58
N TYR A 91 13.99 -9.70 0.59
CA TYR A 91 14.81 -10.36 -0.42
C TYR A 91 16.16 -10.85 0.10
N LEU A 92 16.68 -10.29 1.21
CA LEU A 92 17.92 -10.75 1.83
C LEU A 92 17.77 -12.08 2.59
N GLY A 93 16.55 -12.42 3.05
CA GLY A 93 16.36 -13.54 3.98
C GLY A 93 15.48 -14.69 3.48
N ARG A 94 14.37 -14.40 2.79
CA ARG A 94 13.31 -15.42 2.57
C ARG A 94 12.81 -15.57 1.15
N VAL A 95 12.97 -14.56 0.30
CA VAL A 95 12.44 -14.58 -1.08
C VAL A 95 13.60 -14.61 -2.06
N LYS A 96 13.68 -15.67 -2.87
CA LYS A 96 14.62 -15.72 -4.01
C LYS A 96 14.09 -14.81 -5.10
N TYR A 97 14.91 -13.85 -5.53
CA TYR A 97 14.61 -13.00 -6.66
C TYR A 97 14.50 -13.84 -7.93
N ASN A 98 13.29 -13.96 -8.49
CA ASN A 98 13.04 -14.70 -9.72
C ASN A 98 12.49 -13.74 -10.79
N PRO A 99 13.37 -13.14 -11.60
CA PRO A 99 12.95 -12.14 -12.56
C PRO A 99 12.10 -12.78 -13.65
N GLN A 100 10.87 -12.30 -13.80
CA GLN A 100 9.99 -12.70 -14.89
C GLN A 100 9.79 -11.51 -15.84
N MET A 101 9.53 -11.80 -17.11
CA MET A 101 9.20 -10.77 -18.08
C MET A 101 7.80 -10.27 -17.78
N ILE A 102 7.70 -9.07 -17.21
CA ILE A 102 6.44 -8.42 -16.91
C ILE A 102 6.19 -7.40 -18.03
N CYS A 103 5.04 -7.51 -18.69
CA CYS A 103 4.60 -6.58 -19.74
C CYS A 103 5.58 -6.43 -20.94
N GLY A 104 6.37 -7.46 -21.25
CA GLY A 104 7.21 -7.52 -22.47
C GLY A 104 8.38 -6.52 -22.57
N THR A 105 8.58 -5.67 -21.56
CA THR A 105 9.63 -4.62 -21.58
C THR A 105 10.46 -4.53 -20.29
N PHE A 106 9.97 -5.02 -19.15
CA PHE A 106 10.68 -4.93 -17.86
C PHE A 106 10.95 -6.31 -17.27
N VAL A 107 12.22 -6.57 -16.95
CA VAL A 107 12.66 -7.79 -16.25
C VAL A 107 12.77 -7.45 -14.76
N MET A 108 11.71 -7.77 -14.01
CA MET A 108 11.63 -7.53 -12.57
C MET A 108 10.91 -8.70 -11.91
N ASP A 109 11.17 -8.90 -10.61
CA ASP A 109 10.43 -9.87 -9.82
C ASP A 109 8.97 -9.42 -9.65
N PRO A 110 7.96 -10.30 -9.85
CA PRO A 110 6.54 -9.95 -9.76
C PRO A 110 6.14 -9.36 -8.41
N VAL A 111 6.77 -9.81 -7.31
CA VAL A 111 6.50 -9.28 -5.98
C VAL A 111 7.03 -7.85 -5.87
N LEU A 112 8.25 -7.59 -6.34
CA LEU A 112 8.87 -6.26 -6.27
C LEU A 112 8.05 -5.25 -7.08
N PHE A 113 7.67 -5.60 -8.31
CA PHE A 113 6.82 -4.76 -9.13
C PHE A 113 5.46 -4.50 -8.46
N GLY A 114 4.82 -5.55 -7.95
CA GLY A 114 3.57 -5.44 -7.20
C GLY A 114 3.69 -4.48 -6.03
N THR A 115 4.73 -4.61 -5.21
CA THR A 115 4.95 -3.75 -4.04
C THR A 115 5.11 -2.27 -4.38
N ILE A 116 5.86 -1.96 -5.44
CA ILE A 116 6.05 -0.58 -5.89
C ILE A 116 4.72 -0.01 -6.39
N CYS A 117 4.00 -0.75 -7.24
CA CYS A 117 2.70 -0.33 -7.73
C CYS A 117 1.68 -0.15 -6.60
N GLY A 118 1.64 -1.06 -5.64
CA GLY A 118 0.75 -1.00 -4.48
C GLY A 118 1.03 0.21 -3.58
N ALA A 119 2.30 0.50 -3.31
CA ALA A 119 2.69 1.67 -2.52
C ALA A 119 2.32 2.99 -3.23
N ILE A 120 2.60 3.10 -4.54
CA ILE A 120 2.23 4.28 -5.34
C ILE A 120 0.72 4.46 -5.36
N LEU A 121 -0.03 3.39 -5.63
CA LEU A 121 -1.49 3.43 -5.69
C LEU A 121 -2.07 3.88 -4.35
N PHE A 122 -1.56 3.36 -3.23
CA PHE A 122 -2.01 3.76 -1.90
C PHE A 122 -1.77 5.26 -1.63
N ILE A 123 -0.57 5.78 -1.94
CA ILE A 123 -0.24 7.20 -1.78
C ILE A 123 -1.14 8.08 -2.67
N LEU A 124 -1.45 7.64 -3.90
CA LEU A 124 -2.33 8.36 -4.81
C LEU A 124 -3.77 8.41 -4.28
N VAL A 125 -4.28 7.28 -3.77
CA VAL A 125 -5.62 7.19 -3.17
C VAL A 125 -5.71 8.10 -1.94
N GLU A 126 -4.70 8.14 -1.09
CA GLU A 126 -4.69 9.06 0.05
C GLU A 126 -4.67 10.53 -0.38
N LYS A 127 -3.84 10.90 -1.37
CA LYS A 127 -3.85 12.27 -1.89
C LYS A 127 -5.18 12.64 -2.54
N LEU A 128 -5.83 11.70 -3.22
CA LEU A 128 -7.16 11.91 -3.79
C LEU A 128 -8.19 12.09 -2.68
N TYR A 129 -8.08 11.32 -1.59
CA TYR A 129 -8.95 11.43 -0.44
C TYR A 129 -8.78 12.77 0.29
N ASP A 130 -7.55 13.23 0.51
CA ASP A 130 -7.26 14.55 1.09
C ASP A 130 -7.74 15.72 0.21
N PHE A 131 -7.91 15.48 -1.10
CA PHE A 131 -8.37 16.48 -2.06
C PHE A 131 -9.90 16.64 -2.07
N MET A 132 -10.66 15.59 -1.71
CA MET A 132 -12.13 15.59 -1.67
C MET A 132 -12.67 16.20 -0.38
#